data_AF-A0A060XSW6-F1
#
_entry.id   AF-A0A060XSW6-F1
#
_cell.length_a   1.000
_cell.length_b   1.000
_cell.length_c   1.000
_cell.angle_alpha   90.00
_cell.angle_beta   90.00
_cell.angle_gamma   90.00
#
_symmetry.space_group_name_H-M   'P 1'
#
loop_
_entity.id
_entity.type
_entity.pdbx_description
1 polymer ?
#
loop_
_entity_poly.entity_id
_entity_poly.type
_entity_poly.pdbx_seq_one_letter_code
_entity_poly.pdbx_strand_id
1 'polypeptide(L)' 'MVRNRLHEGGMRARHPQVGVVLTAQHRAGRFSFAREHQYWQIRHWRPVLFTDESRFTLSM' A
#
# COMPACT_ATOMS: atom_id res chain seq x y z
N MET A 1 -10.49 21.27 -26.68
CA MET A 1 -11.61 20.30 -26.72
C MET A 1 -11.40 19.11 -25.77
N VAL A 2 -10.21 18.51 -25.69
CA VAL A 2 -9.93 17.34 -24.81
C VAL A 2 -10.05 17.64 -23.31
N ARG A 3 -9.48 18.75 -22.81
CA ARG A 3 -9.53 19.13 -21.38
C ARG A 3 -10.97 19.29 -20.86
N ASN A 4 -11.84 19.93 -21.63
CA ASN A 4 -13.23 20.17 -21.24
C ASN A 4 -14.01 18.85 -21.16
N ARG A 5 -13.82 17.94 -22.12
CA ARG A 5 -14.41 16.59 -22.08
C ARG A 5 -13.92 15.74 -20.90
N LEU A 6 -12.65 15.86 -20.52
CA LEU A 6 -12.11 15.18 -19.33
C LEU A 6 -12.76 15.72 -18.05
N HIS A 7 -12.96 17.03 -17.96
CA HIS A 7 -13.63 17.67 -16.82
C HIS A 7 -15.12 17.33 -16.74
N GLU A 8 -15.86 17.36 -17.86
CA GLU A 8 -17.26 16.95 -17.95
C GLU A 8 -17.45 15.49 -17.56
N GLY A 9 -16.49 14.61 -17.92
CA GLY A 9 -16.45 13.22 -17.50
C GLY A 9 -15.89 12.98 -16.08
N GLY A 10 -15.60 14.02 -15.31
CA GLY A 10 -15.11 13.92 -13.93
C GLY A 10 -13.67 13.39 -13.80
N MET A 11 -12.92 13.27 -14.90
CA MET A 11 -11.56 12.76 -14.90
C MET A 11 -10.57 13.85 -14.45
N ARG A 12 -9.79 13.51 -13.42
CA ARG A 12 -8.70 14.34 -12.90
C ARG A 12 -7.38 13.60 -13.09
N ALA A 13 -6.31 14.35 -13.39
CA ALA A 13 -4.97 13.81 -13.41
C ALA A 13 -4.62 13.24 -12.02
N ARG A 14 -3.93 12.10 -11.99
CA ARG A 14 -3.39 11.47 -10.77
C ARG A 14 -1.91 11.23 -10.98
N HIS A 15 -1.12 11.40 -9.92
CA HIS A 15 0.27 10.96 -9.93
C HIS A 15 0.32 9.44 -9.87
N PRO A 16 1.18 8.78 -10.69
CA PRO A 16 1.40 7.36 -10.56
C PRO A 16 2.01 7.06 -9.19
N GLN A 17 1.56 5.97 -8.56
CA GLN A 17 2.13 5.52 -7.30
C GLN A 17 3.54 4.96 -7.57
N VAL A 18 4.55 5.55 -6.93
CA VAL A 18 5.93 5.05 -6.96
C VAL A 18 6.11 4.05 -5.82
N GLY A 19 6.58 2.84 -6.12
CA GLY A 19 6.81 1.80 -5.11
C GLY A 19 7.31 0.48 -5.71
N VAL A 20 7.60 -0.48 -4.85
CA VAL A 20 8.02 -1.82 -5.26
C VAL A 20 6.93 -2.47 -6.11
N VAL A 21 7.31 -2.97 -7.29
CA VAL A 21 6.39 -3.68 -8.18
C VAL A 21 5.98 -4.99 -7.52
N LEU A 22 4.70 -5.09 -7.15
CA LEU A 22 4.14 -6.31 -6.57
C LEU A 22 3.77 -7.29 -7.69
N THR A 23 4.30 -8.51 -7.60
CA THR A 23 3.85 -9.66 -8.39
C THR A 23 2.40 -10.01 -8.06
N ALA A 24 1.73 -10.78 -8.92
CA ALA A 24 0.36 -11.24 -8.66
C ALA A 24 0.25 -12.02 -7.33
N GLN A 25 1.25 -12.84 -7.02
CA GLN A 25 1.32 -13.58 -5.76
C GLN A 25 1.42 -12.65 -4.55
N HIS A 26 2.28 -11.62 -4.60
CA HIS A 26 2.38 -10.64 -3.51
C HIS A 26 1.06 -9.90 -3.29
N ARG A 27 0.34 -9.55 -4.36
CA ARG A 27 -0.98 -8.89 -4.26
C ARG A 27 -2.01 -9.81 -3.60
N ALA A 28 -2.07 -11.08 -4.02
CA ALA A 28 -2.96 -12.06 -3.45
C ALA A 28 -2.70 -12.28 -1.95
N GLY A 29 -1.43 -12.47 -1.56
CA GLY A 29 -1.04 -12.65 -0.15
C GLY A 29 -1.34 -11.43 0.72
N ARG A 30 -1.07 -10.22 0.22
CA ARG A 30 -1.42 -8.98 0.94
C ARG A 30 -2.94 -8.82 1.08
N PHE A 31 -3.70 -9.14 0.04
CA PHE A 31 -5.16 -9.06 0.07
C PHE A 31 -5.77 -10.07 1.05
N SER A 32 -5.31 -11.33 1.05
CA SER A 32 -5.79 -12.33 2.00
C SER A 32 -5.48 -11.93 3.44
N PHE A 33 -4.26 -11.46 3.70
CA PHE A 33 -3.86 -10.97 5.02
C PHE A 33 -4.75 -9.82 5.49
N ALA A 34 -4.97 -8.81 4.63
CA ALA A 34 -5.81 -7.66 4.96
C ALA A 34 -7.27 -8.08 5.25
N ARG A 35 -7.81 -9.02 4.47
CA ARG A 35 -9.18 -9.52 4.66
C ARG A 35 -9.34 -10.29 5.97
N GLU A 36 -8.36 -11.10 6.32
CA GLU A 36 -8.34 -11.86 7.58
C GLU A 36 -8.27 -10.93 8.80
N HIS A 37 -7.48 -9.85 8.70
CA HIS A 37 -7.24 -8.92 9.80
C HIS A 37 -8.15 -7.68 9.76
N GLN A 38 -9.14 -7.62 8.86
CA GLN A 38 -9.96 -6.41 8.63
C GLN A 38 -10.73 -5.92 9.88
N TYR A 39 -11.07 -6.83 10.79
CA TYR A 39 -11.82 -6.52 12.02
C TYR A 39 -10.92 -6.53 13.27
N TRP A 40 -9.61 -6.63 13.09
CA TRP A 40 -8.68 -6.60 14.22
C TRP A 40 -8.64 -5.21 14.85
N GLN A 41 -9.19 -5.13 16.06
CA GLN A 41 -8.98 -4.01 16.97
C GLN A 41 -7.56 -3.99 17.55
N ILE A 42 -7.15 -2.84 18.09
CA ILE A 42 -5.80 -2.62 18.68
C ILE A 42 -5.40 -3.71 19.67
N ARG A 43 -6.34 -4.22 20.49
CA ARG A 43 -6.05 -5.29 21.46
C ARG A 43 -5.54 -6.58 20.82
N HIS A 44 -5.93 -6.88 19.58
CA HIS A 44 -5.48 -8.08 18.87
C HIS A 44 -4.07 -7.88 18.29
N TRP A 45 -3.70 -6.63 17.98
CA TRP A 45 -2.34 -6.28 17.54
C TRP A 45 -1.34 -6.21 18.70
N ARG A 46 -1.78 -5.90 19.92
CA ARG A 46 -0.91 -5.77 21.11
C ARG A 46 0.04 -6.95 21.37
N PRO A 47 -0.38 -8.22 21.27
CA PRO A 47 0.54 -9.35 21.47
C PRO A 47 1.44 -9.64 20.25
N VAL A 48 1.23 -8.98 19.10
CA VAL A 48 2.03 -9.23 17.89
C VAL A 48 3.35 -8.49 17.97
N LEU A 49 4.46 -9.24 17.97
CA LEU A 49 5.80 -8.69 17.87
C LEU A 49 6.20 -8.57 16.38
N PHE A 50 6.43 -7.35 15.92
CA PHE A 50 6.98 -7.08 14.59
C PHE A 50 8.50 -6.99 14.66
N THR A 51 9.19 -7.76 13.82
CA THR A 51 10.65 -7.76 13.71
C THR A 51 11.06 -7.57 12.27
N ASP A 52 12.06 -6.72 12.02
CA ASP A 52 12.64 -6.50 10.70
C ASP A 52 14.13 -6.13 10.85
N GLU A 53 14.92 -6.40 9.82
CA GLU A 53 16.34 -6.05 9.78
C GLU A 53 16.55 -4.79 8.95
N SER A 54 17.12 -3.75 9.57
CA SER A 54 17.50 -2.52 8.87
C SER A 54 19.02 -2.38 8.80
N ARG A 55 19.52 -2.04 7.61
CA ARG A 55 20.93 -1.73 7.40
C ARG A 55 21.16 -0.24 7.63
N PHE A 56 22.10 0.08 8.51
CA PHE A 56 22.53 1.46 8.76
C PHE A 56 23.94 1.65 8.21
N THR A 57 24.13 2.72 7.45
CA THR A 57 25.47 3.16 7.02
C THR A 57 25.95 4.24 7.97
N LEU A 58 27.09 4.03 8.62
CA LEU A 58 27.78 5.09 9.34
C LEU A 58 28.59 5.88 8.30
N SER A 59 28.18 7.11 7.99
CA SER A 59 29.08 8.02 7.28
C SER A 59 30.10 8.54 8.30
N MET A 60 31.38 8.24 8.09
CA MET A 60 32.46 9.07 8.62
C MET A 60 32.62 10.31 7.74
#